data_AF-A0A7J6ADK5-F1
#
_entry.id   AF-A0A7J6ADK5-F1
#
_cell.length_a   1.000
_cell.length_b   1.000
_cell.length_c   1.000
_cell.angle_alpha   90.00
_cell.angle_beta   90.00
_cell.angle_gamma   90.00
#
_symmetry.space_group_name_H-M   'P 1'
#
loop_
_entity.id
_entity.type
_entity.pdbx_description
1 polymer ?
#
loop_
_entity_poly.entity_id
_entity_poly.type
_entity_poly.pdbx_seq_one_letter_code
_entity_poly.pdbx_strand_id
1 'polypeptide(L)'
;MEMLTEMTSANMLNGVQNIRKPVYHEDTAPLNINGEVVWLGDLVTPVWWDDVWIKEGFAHYFEYVGSDFLFPKWNMKQRFLTDVLHEVMLLDGMATSHPISQELFHVTDIHRVFDWISYKKEAALIHMLANVMEQTTFQRGITDYLVTHEYGNTARDDLWSSFSQLEL
;
A
#
# COMPACT_ATOMS: atom_id res chain seq x y z
N MET A 1 -17.30 -23.43 -12.85
CA MET A 1 -16.10 -23.48 -11.99
C MET A 1 -14.84 -22.97 -12.70
N GLU A 2 -14.95 -22.28 -13.85
CA GLU A 2 -13.84 -21.58 -14.52
C GLU A 2 -14.11 -20.09 -14.83
N MET A 3 -15.29 -19.55 -14.46
CA MET A 3 -15.65 -18.15 -14.76
C MET A 3 -15.35 -17.15 -13.62
N LEU A 4 -15.02 -17.63 -12.42
CA LEU A 4 -14.83 -16.78 -11.23
C LEU A 4 -13.35 -16.54 -10.88
N THR A 5 -12.43 -17.34 -11.42
CA THR A 5 -10.98 -17.19 -11.21
C THR A 5 -10.36 -16.14 -12.14
N GLU A 6 -11.00 -15.83 -13.27
CA GLU A 6 -10.58 -14.74 -14.17
C GLU A 6 -11.08 -13.35 -13.70
N MET A 7 -12.10 -13.30 -12.82
CA MET A 7 -12.72 -12.04 -12.39
C MET A 7 -11.94 -11.29 -11.30
N THR A 8 -11.06 -11.92 -10.52
CA THR A 8 -10.35 -11.24 -9.41
C THR A 8 -9.08 -10.51 -9.87
N SER A 9 -8.33 -11.05 -10.83
CA SER A 9 -7.20 -10.35 -11.44
C SER A 9 -7.67 -9.29 -12.44
N ALA A 10 -8.73 -9.58 -13.18
CA ALA A 10 -9.26 -8.66 -14.18
C ALA A 10 -10.10 -7.53 -13.57
N ASN A 11 -10.84 -7.71 -12.46
CA ASN A 11 -11.66 -6.61 -11.92
C ASN A 11 -10.89 -5.61 -11.06
N MET A 12 -9.75 -5.99 -10.47
CA MET A 12 -8.78 -5.04 -9.92
C MET A 12 -8.16 -4.17 -11.04
N LEU A 13 -8.10 -4.69 -12.28
CA LEU A 13 -7.47 -4.03 -13.45
C LEU A 13 -8.47 -3.40 -14.44
N ASN A 14 -9.75 -3.81 -14.46
CA ASN A 14 -10.76 -3.32 -15.41
C ASN A 14 -11.29 -1.93 -15.03
N GLY A 15 -11.19 -1.53 -13.76
CA GLY A 15 -11.40 -0.14 -13.34
C GLY A 15 -10.40 0.84 -13.95
N VAL A 16 -9.26 0.34 -14.45
CA VAL A 16 -8.17 1.15 -15.03
C VAL A 16 -8.38 1.42 -16.54
N GLN A 17 -9.20 0.62 -17.23
CA GLN A 17 -9.36 0.70 -18.69
C GLN A 17 -10.22 1.90 -19.16
N ASN A 18 -11.01 2.52 -18.28
CA ASN A 18 -11.89 3.65 -18.61
C ASN A 18 -11.37 5.02 -18.16
N ILE A 19 -10.14 5.10 -17.66
CA ILE A 19 -9.50 6.37 -17.31
C ILE A 19 -8.85 6.95 -18.57
N ARG A 20 -9.18 8.21 -18.90
CA ARG A 20 -8.57 8.95 -20.02
C ARG A 20 -7.05 8.74 -20.01
N LYS A 21 -6.49 8.26 -21.12
CA LYS A 21 -5.03 8.07 -21.30
C LYS A 21 -4.29 9.37 -20.93
N PRO A 22 -3.42 9.36 -19.90
CA PRO A 22 -2.55 10.48 -19.63
C PRO A 22 -1.46 10.56 -20.71
N VAL A 23 -1.01 11.77 -21.01
CA VAL A 23 0.15 12.01 -21.87
C VAL A 23 1.41 11.81 -21.02
N TYR A 24 2.26 10.85 -21.41
CA TYR A 24 3.53 10.56 -20.72
C TYR A 24 4.71 11.18 -21.48
N HIS A 25 5.66 11.76 -20.74
CA HIS A 25 7.03 12.02 -21.22
C HIS A 25 7.94 10.92 -20.63
N GLU A 26 8.88 10.41 -21.43
CA GLU A 26 9.61 9.15 -21.20
C GLU A 26 10.51 9.12 -19.94
N ASP A 27 10.70 10.23 -19.24
CA ASP A 27 11.70 10.36 -18.16
C ASP A 27 11.14 10.55 -16.73
N THR A 28 9.82 10.47 -16.54
CA THR A 28 9.21 10.54 -15.19
C THR A 28 8.52 9.22 -14.89
N ALA A 29 9.07 8.43 -13.95
CA ALA A 29 8.38 7.28 -13.37
C ALA A 29 6.99 7.73 -12.86
N PRO A 30 5.93 6.95 -13.07
CA PRO A 30 4.57 7.40 -12.81
C PRO A 30 4.31 7.38 -11.30
N LEU A 31 4.57 8.50 -10.65
CA LEU A 31 4.16 8.85 -9.27
C LEU A 31 2.63 8.92 -9.09
N ASN A 32 1.85 8.40 -10.04
CA ASN A 32 0.39 8.41 -9.94
C ASN A 32 -0.26 7.27 -10.73
N ILE A 33 -0.21 6.08 -10.16
CA ILE A 33 -1.19 5.04 -10.41
C ILE A 33 -2.51 5.42 -9.73
N ASN A 34 -3.38 6.06 -10.50
CA ASN A 34 -4.69 6.58 -10.09
C ASN A 34 -5.71 5.50 -9.60
N GLY A 35 -5.28 4.28 -9.22
CA GLY A 35 -6.13 3.19 -8.76
C GLY A 35 -5.92 2.76 -7.30
N GLU A 36 -4.82 3.15 -6.66
CA GLU A 36 -4.46 2.59 -5.34
C GLU A 36 -5.11 3.34 -4.16
N VAL A 37 -5.21 4.67 -4.26
CA VAL A 37 -5.93 5.53 -3.29
C VAL A 37 -7.44 5.20 -3.25
N VAL A 38 -7.98 4.65 -4.34
CA VAL A 38 -9.42 4.35 -4.48
C VAL A 38 -9.85 3.19 -3.56
N TRP A 39 -8.99 2.20 -3.35
CA TRP A 39 -9.31 1.06 -2.47
C TRP A 39 -9.00 1.37 -1.01
N LEU A 40 -7.76 1.82 -0.75
CA LEU A 40 -7.29 2.16 0.59
C LEU A 40 -7.24 3.69 0.69
N GLY A 41 -8.33 4.28 1.20
CA GLY A 41 -8.53 5.73 1.25
C GLY A 41 -9.95 6.15 0.94
N ASP A 42 -10.47 5.74 -0.22
CA ASP A 42 -11.84 6.08 -0.63
C ASP A 42 -12.86 4.98 -0.27
N LEU A 43 -12.59 3.71 -0.59
CA LEU A 43 -13.49 2.59 -0.24
C LEU A 43 -13.42 2.26 1.25
N VAL A 44 -12.22 2.23 1.81
CA VAL A 44 -11.97 2.02 3.24
C VAL A 44 -11.11 3.18 3.74
N THR A 45 -11.64 3.99 4.65
CA THR A 45 -10.97 5.20 5.13
C THR A 45 -10.48 4.99 6.57
N PRO A 46 -9.28 5.42 6.96
CA PRO A 46 -8.88 5.37 8.37
C PRO A 46 -9.84 6.20 9.25
N VAL A 47 -10.10 5.73 10.48
CA VAL A 47 -10.93 6.47 11.46
C VAL A 47 -10.28 7.81 11.81
N TRP A 48 -8.94 7.82 11.90
CA TRP A 48 -8.16 8.99 12.28
C TRP A 48 -6.77 9.00 11.62
N TRP A 49 -6.08 10.13 11.73
CA TRP A 49 -4.82 10.38 11.02
C TRP A 49 -3.63 9.54 11.51
N ASP A 50 -3.72 8.95 12.70
CA ASP A 50 -2.71 8.05 13.25
C ASP A 50 -2.63 6.71 12.49
N ASP A 51 -3.65 6.37 11.70
CA ASP A 51 -3.70 5.19 10.84
C ASP A 51 -3.60 5.50 9.34
N VAL A 52 -3.22 6.73 8.99
CA VAL A 52 -3.03 7.14 7.58
C VAL A 52 -1.95 6.32 6.87
N TRP A 53 -1.02 5.76 7.63
CA TRP A 53 0.04 4.87 7.14
C TRP A 53 -0.49 3.64 6.38
N ILE A 54 -1.70 3.17 6.71
CA ILE A 54 -2.34 2.04 6.00
C ILE A 54 -2.69 2.44 4.56
N LYS A 55 -3.02 3.71 4.33
CA LYS A 55 -3.25 4.20 2.98
C LYS A 55 -1.93 4.43 2.26
N GLU A 56 -1.05 5.22 2.85
CA GLU A 56 0.18 5.69 2.20
C GLU A 56 1.20 4.56 1.98
N GLY A 57 1.38 3.68 2.97
CA GLY A 57 2.27 2.53 2.86
C GLY A 57 1.85 1.51 1.81
N PHE A 58 0.56 1.22 1.72
CA PHE A 58 0.05 0.28 0.71
C PHE A 58 0.12 0.86 -0.69
N ALA A 59 -0.18 2.14 -0.86
CA ALA A 59 0.02 2.81 -2.14
C ALA A 59 1.51 2.75 -2.55
N HIS A 60 2.43 3.10 -1.66
CA HIS A 60 3.84 3.07 -2.02
C HIS A 60 4.38 1.63 -2.26
N TYR A 61 3.85 0.62 -1.58
CA TYR A 61 4.17 -0.78 -1.88
C TYR A 61 3.63 -1.22 -3.25
N PHE A 62 2.35 -0.97 -3.52
CA PHE A 62 1.72 -1.37 -4.77
C PHE A 62 2.24 -0.59 -5.99
N GLU A 63 2.77 0.62 -5.80
CA GLU A 63 3.52 1.35 -6.82
C GLU A 63 4.63 0.51 -7.47
N TYR A 64 5.45 -0.14 -6.67
CA TYR A 64 6.53 -0.97 -7.18
C TYR A 64 6.02 -2.30 -7.74
N VAL A 65 5.05 -2.94 -7.07
CA VAL A 65 4.49 -4.23 -7.52
C VAL A 65 3.72 -4.08 -8.83
N GLY A 66 2.86 -3.07 -8.93
CA GLY A 66 2.08 -2.74 -10.11
C GLY A 66 2.95 -2.29 -11.26
N SER A 67 3.95 -1.44 -11.00
CA SER A 67 4.91 -1.02 -12.04
C SER A 67 5.76 -2.18 -12.54
N ASP A 68 6.19 -3.10 -11.67
CA ASP A 68 6.91 -4.33 -12.08
C ASP A 68 6.04 -5.22 -12.99
N PHE A 69 4.75 -5.33 -12.65
CA PHE A 69 3.79 -6.12 -13.42
C PHE A 69 3.50 -5.51 -14.81
N LEU A 70 3.27 -4.19 -14.86
CA LEU A 70 2.94 -3.47 -16.09
C LEU A 70 4.17 -3.27 -16.99
N PHE A 71 5.34 -3.05 -16.39
CA PHE A 71 6.59 -2.77 -17.09
C PHE A 71 7.74 -3.69 -16.61
N PRO A 72 7.72 -4.99 -16.94
CA PRO A 72 8.70 -5.97 -16.42
C PRO A 72 10.16 -5.64 -16.73
N LYS A 73 10.43 -4.82 -17.77
CA LYS A 73 11.78 -4.39 -18.14
C LYS A 73 12.37 -3.35 -17.19
N TRP A 74 11.56 -2.71 -16.35
CA TRP A 74 12.01 -1.67 -15.43
C TRP A 74 12.66 -2.25 -14.17
N ASN A 75 12.50 -3.55 -13.90
CA ASN A 75 13.07 -4.24 -12.73
C ASN A 75 12.69 -3.52 -11.42
N MET A 76 11.41 -3.20 -11.28
CA MET A 76 10.91 -2.38 -10.16
C MET A 76 11.03 -3.13 -8.84
N LYS A 77 10.87 -4.46 -8.83
CA LYS A 77 11.15 -5.26 -7.62
C LYS A 77 12.57 -5.08 -7.10
N GLN A 78 13.58 -5.07 -7.99
CA GLN A 78 14.97 -4.84 -7.59
C GLN A 78 15.19 -3.41 -7.12
N ARG A 79 14.56 -2.44 -7.80
CA ARG A 79 14.60 -1.02 -7.40
C ARG A 79 14.00 -0.78 -6.03
N PHE A 80 12.96 -1.52 -5.63
CA PHE A 80 12.39 -1.41 -4.29
C PHE A 80 13.46 -1.61 -3.19
N LEU A 81 14.43 -2.51 -3.38
CA LEU A 81 15.50 -2.70 -2.40
C LEU A 81 16.38 -1.45 -2.25
N THR A 82 16.76 -0.81 -3.36
CA THR A 82 17.66 0.35 -3.32
C THR A 82 16.92 1.63 -2.95
N ASP A 83 15.74 1.82 -3.54
CA ASP A 83 15.01 3.08 -3.52
C ASP A 83 14.14 3.20 -2.27
N VAL A 84 13.71 2.07 -1.69
CA VAL A 84 12.86 2.06 -0.48
C VAL A 84 13.62 1.46 0.69
N LEU A 85 14.00 0.18 0.62
CA LEU A 85 14.47 -0.57 1.78
C LEU A 85 15.80 -0.04 2.35
N HIS A 86 16.83 0.13 1.52
CA HIS A 86 18.13 0.61 1.97
C HIS A 86 18.06 2.06 2.48
N GLU A 87 17.33 2.92 1.78
CA GLU A 87 17.21 4.32 2.17
C GLU A 87 16.50 4.46 3.51
N VAL A 88 15.40 3.73 3.71
CA VAL A 88 14.66 3.83 4.97
C VAL A 88 15.40 3.22 6.15
N MET A 89 16.19 2.16 5.95
CA MET A 89 17.05 1.62 7.02
C MET A 89 18.05 2.66 7.53
N LEU A 90 18.58 3.52 6.64
CA LEU A 90 19.47 4.61 7.03
C LEU A 90 18.73 5.72 7.78
N LEU A 91 17.56 6.13 7.29
CA LEU A 91 16.76 7.18 7.92
C LEU A 91 16.20 6.74 9.29
N ASP A 92 15.71 5.50 9.39
CA ASP A 92 15.15 4.94 10.61
C ASP A 92 16.21 4.68 11.70
N GLY A 93 17.48 4.57 11.30
CA GLY A 93 18.61 4.48 12.22
C GLY A 93 19.01 5.80 12.89
N MET A 94 18.42 6.94 12.47
CA MET A 94 18.75 8.26 13.03
C MET A 94 17.95 8.55 14.31
N ALA A 95 18.52 9.36 15.20
CA ALA A 95 17.85 9.81 16.43
C ALA A 95 16.58 10.66 16.17
N THR A 96 16.44 11.18 14.95
CA THR A 96 15.27 11.94 14.48
C THR A 96 14.15 11.05 13.94
N SER A 97 14.34 9.73 13.91
CA SER A 97 13.30 8.80 13.47
C SER A 97 12.12 8.76 14.46
N HIS A 98 11.04 8.14 14.02
CA HIS A 98 9.83 7.93 14.80
C HIS A 98 9.14 6.58 14.47
N PRO A 99 8.21 6.12 15.32
CA PRO A 99 7.36 4.97 15.03
C PRO A 99 6.42 5.25 13.85
N ILE A 100 6.05 4.19 13.10
CA ILE A 100 5.01 4.26 12.06
C ILE A 100 3.67 4.68 12.68
N SER A 101 3.26 3.94 13.71
CA SER A 101 2.03 4.23 14.45
C SER A 101 2.36 5.24 15.55
N GLN A 102 1.89 6.48 15.38
CA GLN A 102 2.03 7.55 16.35
C GLN A 102 0.66 8.12 16.70
N GLU A 103 0.35 8.20 18.00
CA GLU A 103 -0.87 8.85 18.47
C GLU A 103 -0.86 10.35 18.12
N LEU A 104 -1.94 10.81 17.48
CA LEU A 104 -2.15 12.21 17.12
C LEU A 104 -3.37 12.76 17.86
N PHE A 105 -3.14 13.72 18.75
CA PHE A 105 -4.21 14.35 19.52
C PHE A 105 -4.83 15.55 18.80
N HIS A 106 -4.07 16.19 17.90
CA HIS A 106 -4.49 17.40 17.21
C HIS A 106 -4.24 17.30 15.70
N VAL A 107 -5.14 17.86 14.90
CA VAL A 107 -5.03 17.95 13.43
C VAL A 107 -3.76 18.70 13.00
N THR A 108 -3.24 19.61 13.84
CA THR A 108 -1.97 20.30 13.57
C THR A 108 -0.76 19.37 13.55
N ASP A 109 -0.87 18.18 14.15
CA ASP A 109 0.23 17.22 14.29
C ASP A 109 0.34 16.27 13.08
N ILE A 110 -0.57 16.37 12.11
CA ILE A 110 -0.62 15.52 10.91
C ILE A 110 0.71 15.53 10.14
N HIS A 111 1.41 16.66 10.09
CA HIS A 111 2.71 16.75 9.40
C HIS A 111 3.78 15.78 9.95
N ARG A 112 3.58 15.22 11.14
CA ARG A 112 4.49 14.25 11.77
C ARG A 112 4.36 12.84 11.21
N VAL A 113 3.24 12.52 10.57
CA VAL A 113 2.99 11.22 9.91
C VAL A 113 3.03 11.31 8.38
N PHE A 114 3.13 12.53 7.83
CA PHE A 114 3.30 12.78 6.41
C PHE A 114 4.75 13.13 6.08
N ASP A 115 5.65 12.17 6.29
CA ASP A 115 7.05 12.32 5.93
C ASP A 115 7.61 11.10 5.19
N TRP A 116 8.76 11.29 4.56
CA TRP A 116 9.37 10.27 3.71
C TRP A 116 9.83 9.02 4.48
N ILE A 117 10.09 9.16 5.78
CA ILE A 117 10.40 8.02 6.65
C ILE A 117 9.15 7.14 6.76
N SER A 118 7.99 7.74 7.02
CA SER A 118 6.68 7.10 7.10
C SER A 118 6.41 6.27 5.83
N TYR A 119 6.37 6.92 4.66
CA TYR A 119 6.09 6.26 3.36
C TYR A 119 6.95 5.01 3.10
N LYS A 120 8.27 5.16 3.22
CA LYS A 120 9.19 4.08 2.88
C LYS A 120 9.21 2.98 3.93
N LYS A 121 9.05 3.33 5.21
CA LYS A 121 9.10 2.38 6.32
C LYS A 121 7.87 1.51 6.32
N GLU A 122 6.72 2.11 6.05
CA GLU A 122 5.43 1.44 5.90
C GLU A 122 5.43 0.50 4.70
N ALA A 123 5.90 0.96 3.53
CA ALA A 123 6.00 0.11 2.35
C ALA A 123 6.97 -1.07 2.59
N ALA A 124 8.09 -0.84 3.28
CA ALA A 124 9.04 -1.89 3.65
C ALA A 124 8.42 -2.91 4.63
N LEU A 125 7.62 -2.44 5.60
CA LEU A 125 6.84 -3.29 6.50
C LEU A 125 5.84 -4.15 5.72
N ILE A 126 5.07 -3.55 4.81
CA ILE A 126 4.09 -4.27 3.99
C ILE A 126 4.78 -5.28 3.06
N HIS A 127 5.91 -4.92 2.46
CA HIS A 127 6.74 -5.84 1.70
C HIS A 127 7.19 -7.02 2.56
N MET A 128 7.63 -6.79 3.80
CA MET A 128 7.98 -7.86 4.72
C MET A 128 6.78 -8.77 5.02
N LEU A 129 5.61 -8.21 5.33
CA LEU A 129 4.40 -8.98 5.58
C LEU A 129 3.99 -9.85 4.39
N ALA A 130 4.01 -9.29 3.18
CA ALA A 130 3.69 -10.02 1.95
C ALA A 130 4.64 -11.20 1.69
N ASN A 131 5.91 -11.08 2.10
CA ASN A 131 6.87 -12.18 1.99
C ASN A 131 6.72 -13.21 3.11
N VAL A 132 6.37 -12.79 4.33
CA VAL A 132 6.18 -13.70 5.48
C VAL A 132 4.92 -14.55 5.33
N MET A 133 3.82 -13.96 4.85
CA MET A 133 2.53 -14.65 4.75
C MET A 133 2.35 -15.46 3.46
N GLU A 134 3.31 -15.39 2.53
CA GLU A 134 3.14 -15.77 1.13
C GLU A 134 2.09 -14.91 0.39
N GLN A 135 2.29 -14.74 -0.92
CA GLN A 135 1.55 -13.76 -1.72
C GLN A 135 0.03 -14.03 -1.74
N THR A 136 -0.39 -15.30 -1.77
CA THR A 136 -1.80 -15.69 -1.82
C THR A 136 -2.55 -15.38 -0.53
N THR A 137 -1.93 -15.67 0.62
CA THR A 137 -2.52 -15.40 1.93
C THR A 137 -2.56 -13.91 2.20
N PHE A 138 -1.49 -13.19 1.85
CA PHE A 138 -1.47 -11.73 1.95
C PHE A 138 -2.58 -11.07 1.13
N GLN A 139 -2.72 -11.44 -0.15
CA GLN A 139 -3.79 -10.93 -1.02
C GLN A 139 -5.19 -11.23 -0.47
N ARG A 140 -5.38 -12.44 0.06
CA ARG A 140 -6.63 -12.80 0.72
C ARG A 140 -6.91 -11.92 1.94
N GLY A 141 -5.91 -11.69 2.80
CA GLY A 141 -6.07 -10.84 3.98
C GLY A 141 -6.46 -9.41 3.64
N ILE A 142 -5.86 -8.83 2.59
CA ILE A 142 -6.24 -7.51 2.09
C ILE A 142 -7.65 -7.51 1.49
N THR A 143 -8.01 -8.55 0.75
CA THR A 143 -9.35 -8.68 0.17
C THR A 143 -10.40 -8.78 1.28
N ASP A 144 -10.17 -9.64 2.26
CA ASP A 144 -11.08 -9.84 3.40
C ASP A 144 -11.21 -8.54 4.22
N TYR A 145 -10.10 -7.81 4.43
CA TYR A 145 -10.11 -6.49 5.05
C TYR A 145 -10.97 -5.48 4.28
N LEU A 146 -10.75 -5.35 2.97
CA LEU A 146 -11.46 -4.39 2.12
C LEU A 146 -12.96 -4.69 2.04
N VAL A 147 -13.33 -5.96 1.85
CA VAL A 147 -14.73 -6.38 1.74
C VAL A 147 -15.46 -6.24 3.08
N THR A 148 -14.80 -6.54 4.19
CA THR A 148 -15.43 -6.45 5.53
C THR A 148 -15.74 -5.00 5.91
N HIS A 149 -14.93 -4.04 5.47
CA HIS A 149 -15.01 -2.64 5.88
C HIS A 149 -15.40 -1.69 4.74
N GLU A 150 -15.92 -2.21 3.63
CA GLU A 150 -16.29 -1.40 2.46
C GLU A 150 -17.26 -0.26 2.84
N TYR A 151 -17.00 0.93 2.29
CA TYR A 151 -17.74 2.17 2.58
C TYR A 151 -17.72 2.59 4.06
N GLY A 152 -16.75 2.08 4.82
CA GLY A 152 -16.63 2.28 6.25
C GLY A 152 -15.30 2.91 6.67
N ASN A 153 -15.18 3.08 7.98
CA ASN A 153 -13.94 3.52 8.62
C ASN A 153 -13.26 2.35 9.34
N THR A 154 -11.93 2.37 9.36
CA THR A 154 -11.10 1.30 9.95
C THR A 154 -9.99 1.86 10.82
N ALA A 155 -9.57 1.07 11.80
CA ALA A 155 -8.36 1.27 12.56
C ALA A 155 -7.34 0.16 12.21
N ARG A 156 -6.08 0.35 12.62
CA ARG A 156 -5.01 -0.64 12.41
C ARG A 156 -5.36 -2.05 12.90
N ASP A 157 -6.11 -2.15 13.99
CA ASP A 157 -6.48 -3.43 14.59
C ASP A 157 -7.42 -4.23 13.69
N ASP A 158 -8.22 -3.56 12.85
CA ASP A 158 -9.08 -4.21 11.86
C ASP A 158 -8.24 -4.90 10.79
N LEU A 159 -7.17 -4.24 10.31
CA LEU A 159 -6.21 -4.83 9.36
C LEU A 159 -5.50 -6.05 9.97
N TRP A 160 -4.98 -5.91 11.18
CA TRP A 160 -4.31 -7.02 11.87
C TRP A 160 -5.25 -8.18 12.15
N SER A 161 -6.52 -7.90 12.45
CA SER A 161 -7.54 -8.92 12.64
C SER A 161 -7.79 -9.70 11.34
N SER A 162 -7.86 -9.02 10.19
CA SER A 162 -8.01 -9.69 8.89
C SER A 162 -6.84 -10.62 8.58
N PHE A 163 -5.61 -10.25 8.92
CA PHE A 163 -4.45 -11.13 8.75
C PHE A 163 -4.42 -12.29 9.75
N SER A 164 -4.79 -12.05 11.01
CA SER A 164 -4.71 -13.05 12.08
C SER A 164 -5.77 -14.16 11.96
N GLN A 165 -6.85 -13.91 11.22
CA GLN A 165 -7.88 -14.91 10.92
C GLN A 165 -7.44 -15.92 9.86
N LEU A 166 -6.30 -15.68 9.19
CA LEU A 166 -5.74 -16.57 8.19
C LEU A 166 -4.72 -17.49 8.87
N GLU A 167 -4.95 -18.80 8.80
CA GLU A 167 -3.96 -19.78 9.25
C GLU A 167 -2.70 -19.66 8.38
N LEU A 168 -1.55 -19.43 9.03
CA LEU A 168 -0.21 -19.43 8.42
C LEU A 168 0.34 -20.85 8.31
#